data_AF-A0A6A6QLE3-F1
#
_entry.id   AF-A0A6A6QLE3-F1
#
_cell.length_a   1.000
_cell.length_b   1.000
_cell.length_c   1.000
_cell.angle_alpha   90.00
_cell.angle_beta   90.00
_cell.angle_gamma   90.00
#
_symmetry.space_group_name_H-M   'P 1'
#
loop_
_entity.id
_entity.type
_entity.pdbx_description
1 polymer ?
#
loop_
_entity_poly.entity_id
_entity_poly.type
_entity_poly.pdbx_seq_one_letter_code
_entity_poly.pdbx_strand_id
1 'polypeptide(L)'
;MSNIIPIDLLALSTNLNYLSSFPAFNTAEPAISLLAYNSTFATNILGENAKARQLYDLPWQAFHEMGTYHKATNSIYITSNWNGSLENPINVTVLSLDDYALSSTHYANLYEANGGTGYYPPGSSNSTTPPKLLFCDEGDFEHPSGLVAVDPVTNTSEVILNNFLGRNFSSLNDVRQHPETGDLWFTDADYGFFQSFRPAPTIPKQVYRFEPSTGVIQVVADGFDQPNGLEFSPDLKTLYVTDTGAQHVSKNLTRPATIYAFDVVEKVRLGNRRTFAYPDNGFPDGIHADTDGNVWANCGDGVHVWSPQGILLGKIFVGAQSNNMAFLPGGVLVFSNSQLWIVENIRAEGREICRDFGRC
;
A
#
# COMPACT_ATOMS: atom_id res chain seq x y z
N MET A 1 4.51 -2.88 -27.29
CA MET A 1 3.18 -2.43 -26.84
C MET A 1 2.62 -3.51 -25.95
N SER A 2 2.13 -3.16 -24.77
CA SER A 2 1.40 -4.12 -23.96
C SER A 2 0.00 -4.25 -24.54
N ASN A 3 -0.46 -5.49 -24.78
CA ASN A 3 -1.81 -5.71 -25.27
C ASN A 3 -2.78 -5.46 -24.10
N ILE A 4 -3.71 -4.53 -24.30
CA ILE A 4 -4.87 -4.37 -23.41
C ILE A 4 -5.87 -5.45 -23.80
N ILE A 5 -6.22 -6.31 -22.85
CA ILE A 5 -7.10 -7.46 -23.06
C ILE A 5 -8.50 -7.09 -22.54
N PRO A 6 -9.52 -6.91 -23.40
CA PRO A 6 -10.87 -6.66 -22.95
C PRO A 6 -11.48 -7.93 -22.33
N ILE A 7 -12.16 -7.76 -21.21
CA ILE A 7 -12.88 -8.83 -20.50
C ILE A 7 -14.39 -8.62 -20.71
N ASP A 8 -15.04 -9.57 -21.38
CA ASP A 8 -16.49 -9.62 -21.49
C ASP A 8 -17.11 -10.05 -20.15
N LEU A 9 -17.76 -9.09 -19.49
CA LEU A 9 -18.41 -9.31 -18.19
C LEU A 9 -19.59 -10.28 -18.28
N LEU A 10 -20.33 -10.31 -19.39
CA LEU A 10 -21.44 -11.24 -19.54
C LEU A 10 -20.90 -12.67 -19.67
N ALA A 11 -19.89 -12.87 -20.50
CA ALA A 11 -19.21 -14.16 -20.62
C ALA A 11 -18.60 -14.59 -19.28
N LEU A 12 -17.92 -13.68 -18.56
CA LEU A 12 -17.36 -13.94 -17.24
C LEU A 12 -18.44 -14.36 -16.23
N SER A 13 -19.61 -13.70 -16.24
CA SER A 13 -20.71 -13.99 -15.32
C SER A 13 -21.45 -15.30 -15.63
N THR A 14 -21.35 -15.80 -16.87
CA THR A 14 -22.14 -16.96 -17.34
C THR A 14 -21.29 -18.19 -17.65
N ASN A 15 -19.97 -18.07 -17.66
CA ASN A 15 -19.04 -19.16 -17.92
C ASN A 15 -17.86 -19.13 -16.94
N LEU A 16 -17.88 -20.07 -15.98
CA LEU A 16 -16.84 -20.22 -14.95
C LEU A 16 -15.42 -20.37 -15.54
N ASN A 17 -15.30 -20.96 -16.74
CA ASN A 17 -14.02 -21.21 -17.37
C ASN A 17 -13.58 -20.08 -18.31
N TYR A 18 -14.33 -18.97 -18.42
CA TYR A 18 -14.05 -17.90 -19.38
C TYR A 18 -12.63 -17.33 -19.24
N LEU A 19 -12.16 -17.01 -18.03
CA LEU A 19 -10.81 -16.47 -17.82
C LEU A 19 -9.71 -17.47 -18.20
N SER A 20 -9.94 -18.77 -17.98
CA SER A 20 -8.99 -19.81 -18.35
C SER A 20 -8.74 -19.93 -19.86
N SER A 21 -9.62 -19.35 -20.68
CA SER A 21 -9.44 -19.33 -22.14
C SER A 21 -8.39 -18.32 -22.61
N PHE A 22 -7.98 -17.38 -21.76
CA PHE A 22 -7.00 -16.36 -22.10
C PHE A 22 -5.58 -16.86 -21.83
N PRO A 23 -4.65 -16.75 -22.81
CA PRO A 23 -3.25 -17.15 -22.62
C PRO A 23 -2.56 -16.45 -21.45
N ALA A 24 -2.95 -15.20 -21.14
CA ALA A 24 -2.41 -14.42 -20.03
C ALA A 24 -2.58 -15.09 -18.66
N PHE A 25 -3.53 -16.01 -18.50
CA PHE A 25 -3.76 -16.74 -17.26
C PHE A 25 -3.13 -18.14 -17.26
N ASN A 26 -2.38 -18.49 -18.31
CA ASN A 26 -1.84 -19.83 -18.54
C ASN A 26 -0.31 -19.83 -18.70
N THR A 27 0.41 -18.93 -18.01
CA THR A 27 1.86 -18.79 -18.20
C THR A 27 2.67 -19.40 -17.06
N ALA A 28 3.66 -20.20 -17.44
CA ALA A 28 4.73 -20.67 -16.55
C ALA A 28 5.80 -19.59 -16.28
N GLU A 29 5.77 -18.49 -17.04
CA GLU A 29 6.71 -17.37 -16.97
C GLU A 29 6.02 -16.10 -16.45
N PRO A 30 6.70 -15.29 -15.62
CA PRO A 30 6.19 -14.00 -15.16
C PRO A 30 5.88 -13.07 -16.34
N ALA A 31 4.64 -12.59 -16.42
CA ALA A 31 4.22 -11.67 -17.48
C ALA A 31 3.25 -10.64 -16.92
N ILE A 32 3.37 -9.40 -17.43
CA ILE A 32 2.46 -8.31 -17.09
C ILE A 32 1.47 -8.07 -18.23
N SER A 33 0.18 -8.15 -17.89
CA SER A 33 -0.95 -7.93 -18.80
C SER A 33 -1.87 -6.85 -18.26
N LEU A 34 -2.52 -6.11 -19.15
CA LEU A 34 -3.47 -5.05 -18.79
C LEU A 34 -4.88 -5.54 -19.12
N LEU A 35 -5.68 -5.88 -18.11
CA LEU A 35 -7.01 -6.47 -18.28
C LEU A 35 -8.08 -5.38 -18.10
N ALA A 36 -8.87 -5.11 -19.13
CA ALA A 36 -9.92 -4.11 -19.11
C ALA A 36 -11.29 -4.75 -18.90
N TYR A 37 -11.83 -4.66 -17.68
CA TYR A 37 -13.18 -5.10 -17.33
C TYR A 37 -14.24 -4.04 -17.68
N ASN A 38 -13.79 -2.79 -17.86
CA ASN A 38 -14.56 -1.66 -18.33
C ASN A 38 -13.73 -0.87 -19.37
N SER A 39 -14.37 -0.28 -20.37
CA SER A 39 -13.71 0.58 -21.35
C SER A 39 -12.98 1.77 -20.73
N THR A 40 -13.47 2.30 -19.60
CA THR A 40 -12.82 3.42 -18.89
C THR A 40 -11.44 3.07 -18.35
N PHE A 41 -11.15 1.79 -18.09
CA PHE A 41 -9.78 1.38 -17.76
C PHE A 41 -8.83 1.67 -18.91
N ALA A 42 -9.21 1.32 -20.14
CA ALA A 42 -8.38 1.59 -21.30
C ALA A 42 -8.30 3.09 -21.66
N THR A 43 -9.37 3.87 -21.44
CA THR A 43 -9.45 5.26 -21.93
C THR A 43 -9.08 6.32 -20.89
N ASN A 44 -9.36 6.07 -19.61
CA ASN A 44 -9.20 7.06 -18.53
C ASN A 44 -8.07 6.67 -17.59
N ILE A 45 -7.86 5.37 -17.36
CA ILE A 45 -6.79 4.89 -16.48
C ILE A 45 -5.47 4.76 -17.25
N LEU A 46 -5.50 4.04 -18.37
CA LEU A 46 -4.33 3.80 -19.22
C LEU A 46 -4.16 4.91 -20.27
N GLY A 47 -2.91 5.20 -20.64
CA GLY A 47 -2.57 6.06 -21.78
C GLY A 47 -2.59 5.33 -23.12
N GLU A 48 -2.69 6.11 -24.20
CA GLU A 48 -2.56 5.58 -25.57
C GLU A 48 -1.13 5.04 -25.72
N ASN A 49 -1.00 3.72 -25.84
CA ASN A 49 0.29 2.98 -25.85
C ASN A 49 0.93 2.78 -24.47
N ALA A 50 0.14 2.57 -23.42
CA ALA A 50 0.65 2.08 -22.13
C ALA A 50 1.64 0.91 -22.31
N LYS A 51 2.76 0.97 -21.58
CA LYS A 51 3.86 0.00 -21.71
C LYS A 51 4.14 -0.61 -20.34
N ALA A 52 3.94 -1.91 -20.25
CA ALA A 52 4.18 -2.70 -19.06
C ALA A 52 5.42 -3.58 -19.27
N ARG A 53 6.31 -3.64 -18.28
CA ARG A 53 7.53 -4.46 -18.30
C ARG A 53 8.03 -4.77 -16.90
N GLN A 54 8.81 -5.84 -16.77
CA GLN A 54 9.56 -6.13 -15.55
C GLN A 54 10.79 -5.22 -15.47
N LEU A 55 11.07 -4.71 -14.27
CA LEU A 55 12.32 -4.02 -13.94
C LEU A 55 13.31 -4.97 -13.27
N TYR A 56 12.83 -5.76 -12.31
CA TYR A 56 13.66 -6.69 -11.54
C TYR A 56 12.94 -8.00 -11.27
N ASP A 57 13.75 -9.05 -11.18
CA ASP A 57 13.43 -10.36 -10.60
C ASP A 57 14.64 -10.79 -9.75
N LEU A 58 14.49 -10.75 -8.43
CA LEU A 58 15.60 -10.94 -7.49
C LEU A 58 15.49 -12.29 -6.77
N PRO A 59 16.60 -12.88 -6.27
CA PRO A 59 16.54 -14.11 -5.49
C PRO A 59 15.99 -13.91 -4.07
N TRP A 60 15.52 -12.70 -3.72
CA TRP A 60 15.00 -12.30 -2.42
C TRP A 60 13.88 -11.25 -2.60
N GLN A 61 13.07 -11.05 -1.55
CA GLN A 61 11.84 -10.27 -1.64
C GLN A 61 12.07 -8.79 -1.31
N ALA A 62 12.67 -8.05 -2.25
CA ALA A 62 13.03 -6.64 -2.07
C ALA A 62 11.86 -5.65 -2.16
N PHE A 63 10.73 -6.08 -2.74
CA PHE A 63 9.59 -5.26 -3.11
C PHE A 63 8.33 -5.78 -2.41
N HIS A 64 8.25 -5.58 -1.10
CA HIS A 64 7.11 -6.02 -0.30
C HIS A 64 6.15 -4.85 -0.09
N GLU A 65 6.55 -3.86 0.72
CA GLU A 65 5.62 -2.87 1.27
C GLU A 65 6.09 -1.43 1.04
N MET A 66 5.26 -0.47 1.48
CA MET A 66 5.48 0.97 1.26
C MET A 66 5.49 1.31 -0.24
N GLY A 67 6.49 2.07 -0.73
CA GLY A 67 6.45 2.71 -2.05
C GLY A 67 6.28 4.22 -1.97
N THR A 68 7.13 4.90 -1.21
CA THR A 68 7.06 6.35 -1.04
C THR A 68 8.22 7.05 -1.73
N TYR A 69 7.92 8.13 -2.45
CA TYR A 69 8.91 8.99 -3.08
C TYR A 69 9.56 9.96 -2.10
N HIS A 70 10.89 10.15 -2.21
CA HIS A 70 11.61 11.25 -1.57
C HIS A 70 12.27 12.14 -2.62
N LYS A 71 11.92 13.43 -2.60
CA LYS A 71 12.36 14.39 -3.62
C LYS A 71 13.87 14.66 -3.61
N ALA A 72 14.49 14.75 -2.44
CA ALA A 72 15.88 15.18 -2.36
C ALA A 72 16.85 14.10 -2.89
N THR A 73 16.50 12.82 -2.71
CA THR A 73 17.27 11.70 -3.25
C THR A 73 16.78 11.25 -4.63
N ASN A 74 15.64 11.78 -5.08
CA ASN A 74 14.93 11.34 -6.28
C ASN A 74 14.73 9.81 -6.33
N SER A 75 14.24 9.23 -5.22
CA SER A 75 14.13 7.77 -5.08
C SER A 75 12.79 7.33 -4.50
N ILE A 76 12.40 6.10 -4.82
CA ILE A 76 11.30 5.39 -4.16
C ILE A 76 11.89 4.50 -3.06
N TYR A 77 11.31 4.59 -1.86
CA TYR A 77 11.64 3.77 -0.71
C TYR A 77 10.60 2.68 -0.54
N ILE A 78 11.09 1.45 -0.43
CA ILE A 78 10.31 0.20 -0.44
C ILE A 78 10.88 -0.65 0.69
N THR A 79 10.05 -1.37 1.43
CA THR A 79 10.52 -2.32 2.44
C THR A 79 10.56 -3.73 1.86
N SER A 80 11.57 -4.50 2.24
CA SER A 80 11.65 -5.92 1.89
C SER A 80 10.69 -6.74 2.74
N ASN A 81 10.45 -8.01 2.39
CA ASN A 81 9.72 -8.90 3.30
C ASN A 81 10.66 -9.47 4.38
N TRP A 82 10.07 -9.92 5.48
CA TRP A 82 10.73 -10.70 6.51
C TRP A 82 11.34 -11.98 5.91
N ASN A 83 12.62 -12.23 6.21
CA ASN A 83 13.33 -13.41 5.71
C ASN A 83 13.47 -14.55 6.73
N GLY A 84 12.94 -14.38 7.95
CA GLY A 84 13.01 -15.40 9.00
C GLY A 84 14.14 -15.23 10.00
N SER A 85 14.89 -14.11 10.00
CA SER A 85 16.01 -13.89 10.93
C SER A 85 16.13 -12.45 11.42
N LEU A 86 16.19 -12.24 12.74
CA LEU A 86 16.44 -10.93 13.36
C LEU A 86 17.89 -10.45 13.12
N GLU A 87 18.79 -11.34 12.73
CA GLU A 87 20.16 -10.96 12.32
C GLU A 87 20.18 -10.33 10.91
N ASN A 88 19.11 -10.51 10.15
CA ASN A 88 18.89 -9.89 8.85
C ASN A 88 17.48 -9.31 8.83
N PRO A 89 17.23 -8.21 9.55
CA PRO A 89 15.90 -7.62 9.63
C PRO A 89 15.38 -7.17 8.26
N ILE A 90 14.12 -6.73 8.21
CA ILE A 90 13.57 -6.12 7.02
C ILE A 90 14.44 -4.93 6.57
N ASN A 91 14.84 -4.97 5.29
CA ASN A 91 15.68 -3.97 4.67
C ASN A 91 14.82 -2.84 4.08
N VAL A 92 15.37 -1.63 4.08
CA VAL A 92 14.82 -0.53 3.25
C VAL A 92 15.51 -0.57 1.89
N THR A 93 14.80 -1.02 0.87
CA THR A 93 15.20 -0.99 -0.53
C THR A 93 14.98 0.42 -1.10
N VAL A 94 16.01 0.98 -1.72
CA VAL A 94 15.99 2.30 -2.35
C VAL A 94 16.13 2.14 -3.85
N LEU A 95 15.12 2.60 -4.59
CA LEU A 95 15.09 2.61 -6.06
C LEU A 95 15.30 4.04 -6.56
N SER A 96 16.45 4.31 -7.17
CA SER A 96 16.75 5.57 -7.87
C SER A 96 15.78 5.77 -9.04
N LEU A 97 15.16 6.95 -9.17
CA LEU A 97 14.33 7.26 -10.35
C LEU A 97 15.13 7.82 -11.54
N ASP A 98 16.44 8.04 -11.38
CA ASP A 98 17.30 8.49 -12.49
C ASP A 98 17.57 7.34 -13.47
N ASP A 99 17.78 6.14 -12.96
CA ASP A 99 18.24 4.97 -13.71
C ASP A 99 17.65 3.63 -13.23
N TYR A 100 16.73 3.66 -12.28
CA TYR A 100 16.18 2.48 -11.60
C TYR A 100 17.22 1.65 -10.84
N ALA A 101 18.39 2.20 -10.49
CA ALA A 101 19.37 1.49 -9.69
C ALA A 101 18.86 1.20 -8.27
N LEU A 102 19.18 0.02 -7.75
CA LEU A 102 18.82 -0.43 -6.41
C LEU A 102 19.98 -0.30 -5.43
N SER A 103 19.65 0.10 -4.21
CA SER A 103 20.49 -0.12 -3.03
C SER A 103 19.61 -0.55 -1.85
N SER A 104 20.23 -0.99 -0.76
CA SER A 104 19.54 -1.34 0.48
C SER A 104 20.22 -0.67 1.66
N THR A 105 19.44 -0.28 2.65
CA THR A 105 19.93 0.43 3.85
C THR A 105 19.09 0.07 5.07
N HIS A 106 19.64 0.39 6.24
CA HIS A 106 18.93 0.38 7.52
C HIS A 106 19.05 1.75 8.19
N TYR A 107 18.09 2.06 9.06
CA TYR A 107 18.07 3.27 9.84
C TYR A 107 18.04 2.92 11.33
N ALA A 108 18.60 3.78 12.18
CA ALA A 108 18.48 3.58 13.62
C ALA A 108 16.98 3.60 14.04
N ASN A 109 16.63 2.92 15.13
CA ASN A 109 15.26 2.85 15.66
C ASN A 109 14.19 2.27 14.72
N LEU A 110 14.58 1.74 13.55
CA LEU A 110 13.70 1.09 12.60
C LEU A 110 14.15 -0.36 12.48
N TYR A 111 13.40 -1.27 13.11
CA TYR A 111 13.84 -2.64 13.37
C TYR A 111 13.23 -3.61 12.37
N GLU A 112 11.92 -3.52 12.14
CA GLU A 112 11.17 -4.34 11.18
C GLU A 112 10.20 -3.43 10.42
N ALA A 113 10.75 -2.70 9.45
CA ALA A 113 9.99 -1.72 8.67
C ALA A 113 8.94 -2.40 7.79
N ASN A 114 7.70 -1.92 7.78
CA ASN A 114 6.65 -2.40 6.87
C ASN A 114 6.13 -1.28 5.97
N GLY A 115 4.91 -0.80 6.21
CA GLY A 115 4.29 0.26 5.42
C GLY A 115 4.85 1.64 5.74
N GLY A 116 4.41 2.65 5.01
CA GLY A 116 4.93 4.01 5.21
C GLY A 116 4.35 5.06 4.29
N THR A 117 4.68 6.31 4.57
CA THR A 117 4.21 7.47 3.81
C THR A 117 5.19 8.65 3.88
N GLY A 118 4.97 9.67 3.05
CA GLY A 118 5.67 10.95 3.18
C GLY A 118 5.17 11.71 4.40
N TYR A 119 6.07 12.37 5.13
CA TYR A 119 5.74 13.01 6.40
C TYR A 119 6.23 14.44 6.50
N TYR A 120 5.31 15.32 6.87
CA TYR A 120 5.57 16.68 7.34
C TYR A 120 5.52 16.71 8.87
N PRO A 121 6.68 16.83 9.55
CA PRO A 121 6.71 17.07 10.98
C PRO A 121 5.94 18.34 11.37
N PRO A 122 5.35 18.41 12.58
CA PRO A 122 4.71 19.62 13.08
C PRO A 122 5.57 20.87 12.89
N GLY A 123 4.96 21.94 12.34
CA GLY A 123 5.64 23.20 12.04
C GLY A 123 6.36 23.23 10.68
N SER A 124 6.37 22.14 9.92
CA SER A 124 6.87 22.12 8.54
C SER A 124 5.92 22.87 7.60
N SER A 125 6.44 23.32 6.46
CA SER A 125 5.60 23.82 5.38
C SER A 125 4.99 22.66 4.59
N ASN A 126 3.66 22.56 4.59
CA ASN A 126 2.94 21.56 3.81
C ASN A 126 2.74 21.98 2.34
N SER A 127 3.33 23.12 1.92
CA SER A 127 3.27 23.61 0.53
C SER A 127 4.40 23.09 -0.35
N THR A 128 5.37 22.38 0.22
CA THR A 128 6.48 21.75 -0.50
C THR A 128 6.33 20.24 -0.47
N THR A 129 7.23 19.48 -1.07
CA THR A 129 7.24 18.02 -0.93
C THR A 129 7.56 17.60 0.51
N PRO A 130 7.12 16.40 0.96
CA PRO A 130 7.40 15.94 2.31
C PRO A 130 8.91 15.88 2.57
N PRO A 131 9.40 16.43 3.69
CA PRO A 131 10.83 16.42 3.99
C PRO A 131 11.33 15.07 4.51
N LYS A 132 10.44 14.27 5.14
CA LYS A 132 10.79 12.99 5.76
C LYS A 132 9.92 11.84 5.22
N LEU A 133 10.40 10.63 5.43
CA LEU A 133 9.61 9.41 5.34
C LEU A 133 9.10 9.04 6.75
N LEU A 134 7.93 8.42 6.84
CA LEU A 134 7.42 7.85 8.08
C LEU A 134 7.10 6.39 7.84
N PHE A 135 7.78 5.52 8.59
CA PHE A 135 7.63 4.08 8.52
C PHE A 135 6.72 3.61 9.65
N CYS A 136 5.89 2.61 9.34
CA CYS A 136 5.38 1.68 10.34
C CYS A 136 6.49 0.68 10.64
N ASP A 137 6.97 0.70 11.89
CA ASP A 137 7.88 -0.30 12.42
C ASP A 137 7.07 -1.37 13.15
N GLU A 138 7.12 -2.61 12.69
CA GLU A 138 6.43 -3.74 13.32
C GLU A 138 7.07 -4.13 14.65
N GLY A 139 8.31 -3.68 14.89
CA GLY A 139 9.12 -3.99 16.07
C GLY A 139 9.53 -5.46 16.12
N ASP A 140 10.10 -5.87 17.25
CA ASP A 140 10.53 -7.26 17.48
C ASP A 140 10.27 -7.67 18.95
N PHE A 141 11.02 -8.64 19.48
CA PHE A 141 10.91 -9.08 20.87
C PHE A 141 11.55 -8.12 21.90
N GLU A 142 12.46 -7.25 21.47
CA GLU A 142 13.20 -6.30 22.31
C GLU A 142 12.70 -4.86 22.14
N HIS A 143 12.11 -4.55 20.97
CA HIS A 143 11.72 -3.22 20.56
C HIS A 143 10.19 -3.13 20.31
N PRO A 144 9.53 -2.08 20.82
CA PRO A 144 8.09 -1.88 20.60
C PRO A 144 7.78 -1.53 19.14
N SER A 145 6.60 -1.92 18.66
CA SER A 145 6.10 -1.45 17.36
C SER A 145 5.73 0.03 17.45
N GLY A 146 5.93 0.79 16.36
CA GLY A 146 5.72 2.23 16.38
C GLY A 146 5.81 2.90 15.01
N LEU A 147 5.69 4.22 15.02
CA LEU A 147 5.94 5.05 13.84
C LEU A 147 7.30 5.72 13.96
N VAL A 148 8.12 5.60 12.92
CA VAL A 148 9.50 6.09 12.90
C VAL A 148 9.69 7.03 11.72
N ALA A 149 9.98 8.31 12.01
CA ALA A 149 10.29 9.28 10.97
C ALA A 149 11.77 9.21 10.61
N VAL A 150 12.07 9.19 9.31
CA VAL A 150 13.43 9.08 8.76
C VAL A 150 13.69 10.24 7.80
N ASP A 151 14.84 10.87 7.94
CA ASP A 151 15.42 11.74 6.91
C ASP A 151 16.53 10.96 6.18
N PRO A 152 16.29 10.51 4.94
CA PRO A 152 17.27 9.72 4.21
C PRO A 152 18.49 10.53 3.75
N VAL A 153 18.42 11.86 3.71
CA VAL A 153 19.55 12.72 3.30
C VAL A 153 20.57 12.84 4.43
N THR A 154 20.09 13.02 5.66
CA THR A 154 20.95 13.12 6.84
C THR A 154 21.20 11.78 7.52
N ASN A 155 20.50 10.73 7.09
CA ASN A 155 20.53 9.39 7.69
C ASN A 155 20.15 9.40 9.18
N THR A 156 19.19 10.25 9.54
CA THR A 156 18.68 10.37 10.92
C THR A 156 17.28 9.83 11.03
N SER A 157 16.93 9.33 12.22
CA SER A 157 15.61 8.80 12.52
C SER A 157 15.11 9.21 13.90
N GLU A 158 13.79 9.22 14.07
CA GLU A 158 13.11 9.65 15.28
C GLU A 158 11.86 8.80 15.50
N VAL A 159 11.71 8.25 16.71
CA VAL A 159 10.47 7.56 17.11
C VAL A 159 9.38 8.59 17.36
N ILE A 160 8.30 8.55 16.60
CA ILE A 160 7.16 9.47 16.70
C ILE A 160 6.15 8.99 17.74
N LEU A 161 5.87 7.69 17.76
CA LEU A 161 5.05 7.03 18.78
C LEU A 161 5.35 5.53 18.78
N ASN A 162 5.18 4.87 19.91
CA ASN A 162 5.44 3.42 20.04
C ASN A 162 4.51 2.69 21.03
N ASN A 163 3.43 3.36 21.45
CA ASN A 163 2.43 2.77 22.33
C ASN A 163 1.08 3.52 22.23
N PHE A 164 0.01 2.81 22.58
CA PHE A 164 -1.31 3.39 22.83
C PHE A 164 -1.52 3.52 24.35
N LEU A 165 -1.29 4.72 24.89
CA LEU A 165 -1.51 5.03 26.32
C LEU A 165 -0.84 4.02 27.27
N GLY A 166 0.41 3.66 26.96
CA GLY A 166 1.22 2.69 27.71
C GLY A 166 1.05 1.22 27.29
N ARG A 167 0.19 0.92 26.32
CA ARG A 167 0.05 -0.43 25.75
C ARG A 167 0.87 -0.56 24.48
N ASN A 168 1.62 -1.65 24.35
CA ASN A 168 2.37 -1.96 23.13
C ASN A 168 1.39 -2.20 21.98
N PHE A 169 1.68 -1.62 20.82
CA PHE A 169 1.01 -2.02 19.58
C PHE A 169 1.33 -3.46 19.23
N SER A 170 0.55 -4.07 18.35
CA SER A 170 0.72 -5.45 17.92
C SER A 170 1.86 -5.50 16.89
N SER A 171 1.59 -4.94 15.71
CA SER A 171 2.51 -4.70 14.59
C SER A 171 1.84 -3.65 13.69
N LEU A 172 2.28 -2.39 13.79
CA LEU A 172 1.77 -1.32 12.93
C LEU A 172 2.07 -1.68 11.49
N ASN A 173 1.05 -1.64 10.64
CA ASN A 173 1.16 -2.18 9.28
C ASN A 173 1.33 -1.06 8.26
N ASP A 174 0.37 -0.14 8.17
CA ASP A 174 0.36 0.92 7.16
C ASP A 174 -0.10 2.27 7.75
N VAL A 175 0.34 3.39 7.15
CA VAL A 175 0.10 4.76 7.68
C VAL A 175 -0.14 5.79 6.57
N ARG A 176 -1.03 6.74 6.81
CA ARG A 176 -1.23 7.94 5.99
C ARG A 176 -1.27 9.20 6.84
N GLN A 177 -0.64 10.27 6.36
CA GLN A 177 -0.81 11.60 6.95
C GLN A 177 -2.00 12.30 6.30
N HIS A 178 -2.97 12.74 7.12
CA HIS A 178 -4.11 13.51 6.63
C HIS A 178 -3.63 14.86 6.06
N PRO A 179 -3.87 15.17 4.78
CA PRO A 179 -3.22 16.32 4.11
C PRO A 179 -3.51 17.68 4.73
N GLU A 180 -4.70 17.85 5.32
CA GLU A 180 -5.12 19.14 5.88
C GLU A 180 -4.85 19.31 7.38
N THR A 181 -4.92 18.24 8.18
CA THR A 181 -4.73 18.33 9.64
C THR A 181 -3.30 17.99 10.06
N GLY A 182 -2.57 17.20 9.24
CA GLY A 182 -1.25 16.68 9.58
C GLY A 182 -1.29 15.46 10.51
N ASP A 183 -2.48 14.98 10.89
CA ASP A 183 -2.63 13.80 11.74
C ASP A 183 -2.20 12.53 11.02
N LEU A 184 -1.70 11.57 11.79
CA LEU A 184 -1.28 10.25 11.32
C LEU A 184 -2.40 9.25 11.56
N TRP A 185 -2.84 8.58 10.51
CA TRP A 185 -3.85 7.53 10.53
C TRP A 185 -3.17 6.21 10.17
N PHE A 186 -3.36 5.18 10.97
CA PHE A 186 -2.59 3.94 10.78
C PHE A 186 -3.35 2.71 11.29
N THR A 187 -2.95 1.55 10.78
CA THR A 187 -3.49 0.24 11.15
C THR A 187 -2.56 -0.52 12.08
N ASP A 188 -3.14 -1.25 13.02
CA ASP A 188 -2.42 -2.22 13.88
C ASP A 188 -2.97 -3.63 13.64
N ALA A 189 -2.09 -4.54 13.25
CA ALA A 189 -2.39 -5.91 12.86
C ALA A 189 -1.49 -6.92 13.58
N ASP A 190 -1.76 -8.22 13.42
CA ASP A 190 -1.03 -9.27 14.13
C ASP A 190 0.12 -9.90 13.30
N TYR A 191 0.58 -9.24 12.24
CA TYR A 191 1.47 -9.87 11.24
C TYR A 191 2.81 -10.33 11.83
N GLY A 192 3.50 -9.48 12.58
CA GLY A 192 4.76 -9.88 13.21
C GLY A 192 4.61 -11.05 14.18
N PHE A 193 3.43 -11.23 14.79
CA PHE A 193 3.13 -12.42 15.60
C PHE A 193 2.94 -13.65 14.72
N PHE A 194 2.21 -13.55 13.61
CA PHE A 194 2.04 -14.66 12.67
C PHE A 194 3.35 -15.08 12.01
N GLN A 195 4.26 -14.14 11.79
CA GLN A 195 5.59 -14.37 11.24
C GLN A 195 6.64 -14.74 12.31
N SER A 196 6.20 -14.85 13.58
CA SER A 196 7.00 -15.33 14.71
C SER A 196 8.21 -14.47 15.11
N PHE A 197 8.19 -13.17 14.80
CA PHE A 197 9.21 -12.20 15.28
C PHE A 197 8.67 -11.21 16.31
N ARG A 198 7.38 -11.31 16.65
CA ARG A 198 6.72 -10.55 17.73
C ARG A 198 6.04 -11.46 18.75
N PRO A 199 5.88 -10.99 20.00
CA PRO A 199 5.08 -11.69 21.00
C PRO A 199 3.58 -11.67 20.64
N ALA A 200 2.80 -12.48 21.35
CA ALA A 200 1.35 -12.47 21.20
C ALA A 200 0.77 -11.05 21.47
N PRO A 201 -0.12 -10.54 20.60
CA PRO A 201 -0.78 -9.25 20.77
C PRO A 201 -1.51 -9.12 22.10
N THR A 202 -1.50 -7.92 22.68
CA THR A 202 -2.17 -7.61 23.97
C THR A 202 -3.25 -6.54 23.85
N ILE A 203 -3.49 -6.05 22.64
CA ILE A 203 -4.54 -5.10 22.29
C ILE A 203 -5.31 -5.58 21.05
N PRO A 204 -6.54 -5.08 20.81
CA PRO A 204 -7.30 -5.42 19.62
C PRO A 204 -6.70 -4.78 18.36
N LYS A 205 -6.93 -5.42 17.22
CA LYS A 205 -6.64 -4.89 15.89
C LYS A 205 -7.58 -3.75 15.53
N GLN A 206 -7.02 -2.59 15.28
CA GLN A 206 -7.76 -1.34 15.19
C GLN A 206 -7.10 -0.36 14.23
N VAL A 207 -7.86 0.66 13.83
CA VAL A 207 -7.36 1.83 13.12
C VAL A 207 -7.26 2.97 14.12
N TYR A 208 -6.13 3.65 14.13
CA TYR A 208 -5.82 4.74 15.04
C TYR A 208 -5.64 6.05 14.30
N ARG A 209 -5.89 7.16 15.00
CA ARG A 209 -5.50 8.52 14.64
C ARG A 209 -4.59 9.07 15.74
N PHE A 210 -3.46 9.64 15.35
CA PHE A 210 -2.54 10.35 16.23
C PHE A 210 -2.31 11.77 15.73
N GLU A 211 -2.37 12.74 16.64
CA GLU A 211 -2.06 14.15 16.38
C GLU A 211 -0.64 14.47 16.92
N PRO A 212 0.39 14.56 16.05
CA PRO A 212 1.76 14.74 16.52
C PRO A 212 2.01 16.07 17.24
N SER A 213 1.21 17.10 16.98
CA SER A 213 1.32 18.43 17.62
C SER A 213 0.91 18.43 19.10
N THR A 214 0.04 17.52 19.53
CA THR A 214 -0.52 17.49 20.88
C THR A 214 -0.25 16.19 21.62
N GLY A 215 0.07 15.12 20.90
CA GLY A 215 0.20 13.77 21.43
C GLY A 215 -1.14 13.06 21.63
N VAL A 216 -2.27 13.64 21.20
CA VAL A 216 -3.59 13.00 21.31
C VAL A 216 -3.64 11.79 20.37
N ILE A 217 -3.95 10.62 20.94
CA ILE A 217 -4.16 9.37 20.21
C ILE A 217 -5.55 8.80 20.46
N GLN A 218 -6.20 8.30 19.41
CA GLN A 218 -7.56 7.77 19.49
C GLN A 218 -7.71 6.54 18.57
N VAL A 219 -8.50 5.58 19.01
CA VAL A 219 -9.06 4.55 18.12
C VAL A 219 -10.18 5.20 17.32
N VAL A 220 -10.15 5.04 16.00
CA VAL A 220 -11.14 5.63 15.08
C VAL A 220 -11.99 4.58 14.36
N ALA A 221 -11.53 3.34 14.26
CA ALA A 221 -12.35 2.21 13.83
C ALA A 221 -11.85 0.87 14.41
N ASP A 222 -12.78 -0.08 14.57
CA ASP A 222 -12.54 -1.43 15.07
C ASP A 222 -13.37 -2.48 14.30
N GLY A 223 -13.34 -3.73 14.78
CA GLY A 223 -14.10 -4.84 14.20
C GLY A 223 -13.52 -5.37 12.88
N PHE A 224 -12.22 -5.21 12.68
CA PHE A 224 -11.45 -5.82 11.59
C PHE A 224 -10.92 -7.19 12.00
N ASP A 225 -10.71 -8.07 11.02
CA ASP A 225 -10.02 -9.33 11.27
C ASP A 225 -8.50 -9.18 11.07
N GLN A 226 -8.04 -8.47 10.04
CA GLN A 226 -6.67 -7.95 9.89
C GLN A 226 -6.69 -6.62 9.11
N PRO A 227 -6.76 -5.45 9.78
CA PRO A 227 -6.70 -4.16 9.09
C PRO A 227 -5.30 -3.97 8.50
N ASN A 228 -5.20 -3.56 7.25
CA ASN A 228 -3.94 -3.52 6.53
C ASN A 228 -3.75 -2.12 5.90
N GLY A 229 -3.83 -1.95 4.59
CA GLY A 229 -3.70 -0.66 3.91
C GLY A 229 -4.84 0.30 4.22
N LEU A 230 -4.52 1.60 4.20
CA LEU A 230 -5.51 2.68 4.28
C LEU A 230 -5.20 3.84 3.33
N GLU A 231 -6.25 4.47 2.80
CA GLU A 231 -6.11 5.61 1.89
C GLU A 231 -7.33 6.53 1.95
N PHE A 232 -7.10 7.84 1.84
CA PHE A 232 -8.18 8.82 1.73
C PHE A 232 -8.64 8.96 0.28
N SER A 233 -9.95 9.15 0.08
CA SER A 233 -10.47 9.65 -1.20
C SER A 233 -9.84 11.02 -1.54
N PRO A 234 -9.75 11.41 -2.82
CA PRO A 234 -9.17 12.70 -3.20
C PRO A 234 -9.89 13.90 -2.58
N ASP A 235 -11.18 13.78 -2.25
CA ASP A 235 -11.96 14.81 -1.56
C ASP A 235 -11.90 14.72 -0.03
N LEU A 236 -11.12 13.78 0.51
CA LEU A 236 -10.88 13.50 1.94
C LEU A 236 -12.13 13.15 2.76
N LYS A 237 -13.26 12.86 2.11
CA LYS A 237 -14.52 12.53 2.80
C LYS A 237 -14.68 11.05 3.09
N THR A 238 -13.90 10.20 2.43
CA THR A 238 -13.92 8.75 2.62
C THR A 238 -12.53 8.28 3.01
N LEU A 239 -12.44 7.42 4.02
CA LEU A 239 -11.26 6.60 4.26
C LEU A 239 -11.57 5.17 3.84
N TYR A 240 -10.73 4.61 2.97
CA TYR A 240 -10.73 3.21 2.63
C TYR A 240 -9.75 2.47 3.52
N VAL A 241 -10.14 1.29 4.01
CA VAL A 241 -9.29 0.40 4.81
C VAL A 241 -9.45 -1.02 4.29
N THR A 242 -8.35 -1.68 3.99
CA THR A 242 -8.36 -3.08 3.57
C THR A 242 -8.36 -4.01 4.78
N ASP A 243 -9.10 -5.12 4.66
CA ASP A 243 -9.14 -6.19 5.65
C ASP A 243 -8.71 -7.49 4.97
N THR A 244 -7.54 -7.98 5.36
CA THR A 244 -6.86 -9.16 4.82
C THR A 244 -7.08 -10.40 5.68
N GLY A 245 -8.14 -10.44 6.51
CA GLY A 245 -8.44 -11.53 7.42
C GLY A 245 -8.46 -12.96 6.85
N ALA A 246 -8.52 -13.11 5.52
CA ALA A 246 -8.27 -14.37 4.82
C ALA A 246 -6.84 -14.90 5.02
N GLN A 247 -5.90 -14.06 5.42
CA GLN A 247 -4.50 -14.36 5.70
C GLN A 247 -4.22 -14.36 7.21
N HIS A 248 -3.92 -15.55 7.74
CA HIS A 248 -3.39 -15.78 9.09
C HIS A 248 -2.19 -16.73 8.95
N VAL A 249 -1.81 -17.44 10.02
CA VAL A 249 -0.87 -18.59 9.94
C VAL A 249 -1.27 -19.60 8.85
N SER A 250 -2.58 -19.73 8.58
CA SER A 250 -3.09 -20.46 7.41
C SER A 250 -4.15 -19.63 6.70
N LYS A 251 -4.24 -19.81 5.38
CA LYS A 251 -5.19 -19.10 4.53
C LYS A 251 -6.60 -19.65 4.72
N ASN A 252 -7.58 -18.77 4.94
CA ASN A 252 -9.00 -19.11 5.01
C ASN A 252 -9.83 -18.11 4.20
N LEU A 253 -10.22 -18.51 2.98
CA LEU A 253 -10.99 -17.69 2.05
C LEU A 253 -12.44 -17.39 2.47
N THR A 254 -12.89 -17.88 3.63
CA THR A 254 -14.21 -17.51 4.21
C THR A 254 -14.14 -16.32 5.15
N ARG A 255 -12.92 -15.84 5.46
CA ARG A 255 -12.66 -14.63 6.25
C ARG A 255 -12.53 -13.40 5.34
N PRO A 256 -12.52 -12.18 5.90
CA PRO A 256 -12.46 -10.95 5.11
C PRO A 256 -11.29 -10.92 4.11
N ALA A 257 -11.61 -10.55 2.89
CA ALA A 257 -10.68 -10.16 1.85
C ALA A 257 -11.32 -8.94 1.20
N THR A 258 -11.44 -7.85 1.95
CA THR A 258 -12.47 -6.83 1.67
C THR A 258 -11.94 -5.44 1.90
N ILE A 259 -12.29 -4.54 0.99
CA ILE A 259 -12.06 -3.10 1.17
C ILE A 259 -13.32 -2.52 1.83
N TYR A 260 -13.16 -1.90 2.99
CA TYR A 260 -14.21 -1.16 3.66
C TYR A 260 -14.03 0.33 3.44
N ALA A 261 -15.14 1.06 3.29
CA ALA A 261 -15.17 2.51 3.26
C ALA A 261 -15.82 3.07 4.53
N PHE A 262 -15.33 4.21 4.98
CA PHE A 262 -15.83 4.96 6.11
C PHE A 262 -15.99 6.42 5.73
N ASP A 263 -17.02 7.07 6.27
CA ASP A 263 -17.13 8.52 6.18
C ASP A 263 -16.16 9.16 7.17
N VAL A 264 -15.39 10.14 6.71
CA VAL A 264 -14.50 10.95 7.54
C VAL A 264 -15.33 12.07 8.16
N VAL A 265 -15.62 11.97 9.46
CA VAL A 265 -16.46 12.90 10.20
C VAL A 265 -15.60 13.92 10.91
N GLU A 266 -15.78 15.19 10.55
CA GLU A 266 -15.05 16.34 11.14
C GLU A 266 -13.51 16.19 11.08
N LYS A 267 -12.99 15.39 10.13
CA LYS A 267 -11.56 15.10 9.95
C LYS A 267 -10.88 14.37 11.13
N VAL A 268 -11.65 13.90 12.10
CA VAL A 268 -11.11 13.31 13.34
C VAL A 268 -11.72 11.96 13.72
N ARG A 269 -12.86 11.58 13.14
CA ARG A 269 -13.58 10.34 13.43
C ARG A 269 -14.00 9.62 12.16
N LEU A 270 -14.30 8.33 12.28
CA LEU A 270 -14.90 7.54 11.21
C LEU A 270 -16.33 7.14 11.56
N GLY A 271 -17.18 7.08 10.54
CA GLY A 271 -18.57 6.62 10.65
C GLY A 271 -19.01 5.82 9.41
N ASN A 272 -20.22 5.26 9.46
CA ASN A 272 -20.88 4.62 8.32
C ASN A 272 -20.00 3.58 7.58
N ARG A 273 -19.40 2.66 8.34
CA ARG A 273 -18.67 1.51 7.78
C ARG A 273 -19.54 0.78 6.78
N ARG A 274 -18.99 0.56 5.58
CA ARG A 274 -19.66 -0.18 4.50
C ARG A 274 -18.65 -0.96 3.69
N THR A 275 -19.07 -2.09 3.14
CA THR A 275 -18.29 -2.78 2.11
C THR A 275 -18.18 -1.87 0.89
N PHE A 276 -16.97 -1.67 0.40
CA PHE A 276 -16.70 -0.95 -0.84
C PHE A 276 -16.47 -1.92 -1.99
N ALA A 277 -15.48 -2.80 -1.85
CA ALA A 277 -15.11 -3.76 -2.89
C ALA A 277 -14.58 -5.08 -2.29
N TYR A 278 -14.65 -6.12 -3.10
CA TYR A 278 -14.09 -7.44 -2.82
C TYR A 278 -13.28 -7.86 -4.07
N PRO A 279 -11.99 -8.19 -3.95
CA PRO A 279 -11.19 -8.68 -5.07
C PRO A 279 -11.61 -10.10 -5.43
N ASP A 280 -11.64 -10.40 -6.72
CA ASP A 280 -11.92 -11.74 -7.24
C ASP A 280 -10.76 -12.72 -7.02
N ASN A 281 -9.56 -12.23 -6.68
CA ASN A 281 -8.38 -13.05 -6.39
C ASN A 281 -7.58 -12.52 -5.20
N GLY A 282 -7.29 -13.41 -4.25
CA GLY A 282 -6.49 -13.11 -3.06
C GLY A 282 -7.22 -12.23 -2.06
N PHE A 283 -6.52 -11.24 -1.53
CA PHE A 283 -7.00 -10.24 -0.60
C PHE A 283 -6.37 -8.89 -0.93
N PRO A 284 -7.04 -7.76 -0.63
CA PRO A 284 -6.50 -6.45 -0.90
C PRO A 284 -5.51 -6.07 0.21
N ASP A 285 -4.25 -5.82 -0.15
CA ASP A 285 -3.16 -5.47 0.76
C ASP A 285 -3.01 -3.92 0.78
N GLY A 286 -1.91 -3.38 0.28
CA GLY A 286 -1.72 -1.94 0.06
C GLY A 286 -2.79 -1.32 -0.85
N ILE A 287 -3.21 -0.10 -0.50
CA ILE A 287 -4.30 0.63 -1.15
C ILE A 287 -3.92 2.08 -1.42
N HIS A 288 -4.35 2.58 -2.58
CA HIS A 288 -4.12 3.94 -3.05
C HIS A 288 -5.37 4.47 -3.77
N ALA A 289 -5.42 5.78 -4.00
CA ALA A 289 -6.49 6.44 -4.72
C ALA A 289 -5.90 7.40 -5.75
N ASP A 290 -6.57 7.55 -6.88
CA ASP A 290 -6.25 8.58 -7.87
C ASP A 290 -7.13 9.83 -7.72
N THR A 291 -6.77 10.88 -8.45
CA THR A 291 -7.43 12.19 -8.43
C THR A 291 -8.86 12.16 -8.98
N ASP A 292 -9.21 11.15 -9.78
CA ASP A 292 -10.57 10.91 -10.28
C ASP A 292 -11.43 10.10 -9.28
N GLY A 293 -10.83 9.65 -8.18
CA GLY A 293 -11.48 8.92 -7.11
C GLY A 293 -11.56 7.41 -7.31
N ASN A 294 -10.85 6.87 -8.31
CA ASN A 294 -10.71 5.41 -8.42
C ASN A 294 -9.78 4.91 -7.31
N VAL A 295 -10.07 3.69 -6.85
CA VAL A 295 -9.36 3.03 -5.77
C VAL A 295 -8.54 1.90 -6.36
N TRP A 296 -7.27 1.85 -6.01
CA TRP A 296 -6.29 0.90 -6.49
C TRP A 296 -5.84 0.05 -5.31
N ALA A 297 -5.92 -1.27 -5.40
CA ALA A 297 -5.37 -2.14 -4.36
C ALA A 297 -4.58 -3.30 -4.95
N ASN A 298 -3.52 -3.65 -4.26
CA ASN A 298 -2.68 -4.79 -4.57
C ASN A 298 -3.37 -6.06 -4.06
N CYS A 299 -3.44 -7.09 -4.90
CA CYS A 299 -4.25 -8.28 -4.71
C CYS A 299 -3.49 -9.55 -5.11
N GLY A 300 -4.18 -10.70 -5.12
CA GLY A 300 -3.55 -12.00 -5.33
C GLY A 300 -2.91 -12.24 -6.70
N ASP A 301 -3.24 -11.43 -7.71
CA ASP A 301 -2.74 -11.57 -9.09
C ASP A 301 -2.25 -10.25 -9.73
N GLY A 302 -2.08 -9.20 -8.93
CA GLY A 302 -1.61 -7.89 -9.37
C GLY A 302 -2.38 -6.74 -8.73
N VAL A 303 -2.53 -5.63 -9.46
CA VAL A 303 -3.25 -4.44 -8.98
C VAL A 303 -4.65 -4.41 -9.58
N HIS A 304 -5.67 -4.27 -8.73
CA HIS A 304 -7.06 -4.11 -9.14
C HIS A 304 -7.46 -2.65 -9.00
N VAL A 305 -8.23 -2.15 -9.96
CA VAL A 305 -8.67 -0.75 -10.00
C VAL A 305 -10.18 -0.70 -10.02
N TRP A 306 -10.79 -0.09 -9.02
CA TRP A 306 -12.23 0.11 -8.90
C TRP A 306 -12.61 1.57 -9.07
N SER A 307 -13.73 1.82 -9.74
CA SER A 307 -14.37 3.14 -9.75
C SER A 307 -14.75 3.62 -8.34
N PRO A 308 -15.08 4.91 -8.15
CA PRO A 308 -15.58 5.42 -6.86
C PRO A 308 -16.84 4.70 -6.35
N GLN A 309 -17.52 3.92 -7.19
CA GLN A 309 -18.70 3.12 -6.83
C GLN A 309 -18.35 1.67 -6.44
N GLY A 310 -17.07 1.27 -6.42
CA GLY A 310 -16.65 -0.10 -6.11
C GLY A 310 -16.78 -1.08 -7.28
N ILE A 311 -17.00 -0.59 -8.51
CA ILE A 311 -17.06 -1.42 -9.72
C ILE A 311 -15.64 -1.62 -10.27
N LEU A 312 -15.23 -2.87 -10.46
CA LEU A 312 -13.92 -3.22 -11.03
C LEU A 312 -13.81 -2.71 -12.47
N LEU A 313 -12.87 -1.81 -12.71
CA LEU A 313 -12.57 -1.23 -14.02
C LEU A 313 -11.56 -2.07 -14.78
N GLY A 314 -10.52 -2.53 -14.08
CA GLY A 314 -9.48 -3.32 -14.70
C GLY A 314 -8.41 -3.80 -13.73
N LYS A 315 -7.43 -4.51 -14.29
CA LYS A 315 -6.29 -5.04 -13.55
C LYS A 315 -4.99 -4.77 -14.29
N ILE A 316 -3.96 -4.40 -13.53
CA ILE A 316 -2.58 -4.64 -13.91
C ILE A 316 -2.24 -6.05 -13.41
N PHE A 317 -2.41 -7.03 -14.27
CA PHE A 317 -2.25 -8.44 -13.95
C PHE A 317 -0.78 -8.83 -14.10
N VAL A 318 -0.17 -9.30 -13.01
CA VAL A 318 1.22 -9.81 -13.01
C VAL A 318 1.26 -11.33 -12.80
N GLY A 319 0.12 -11.96 -12.50
CA GLY A 319 0.00 -13.40 -12.27
C GLY A 319 0.59 -13.89 -10.95
N ALA A 320 0.99 -12.96 -10.08
CA ALA A 320 1.53 -13.22 -8.75
C ALA A 320 0.92 -12.26 -7.74
N GLN A 321 1.01 -12.61 -6.46
CA GLN A 321 0.55 -11.75 -5.37
C GLN A 321 1.35 -10.47 -5.37
N SER A 322 0.62 -9.36 -5.39
CA SER A 322 1.16 -8.03 -5.23
C SER A 322 0.79 -7.49 -3.86
N ASN A 323 1.72 -6.79 -3.21
CA ASN A 323 1.57 -6.35 -1.83
C ASN A 323 1.37 -4.83 -1.72
N ASN A 324 2.14 -4.04 -2.47
CA ASN A 324 1.96 -2.58 -2.53
C ASN A 324 2.38 -2.01 -3.91
N MET A 325 2.21 -0.71 -4.10
CA MET A 325 2.54 -0.02 -5.35
C MET A 325 2.98 1.42 -5.09
N ALA A 326 3.62 2.04 -6.09
CA ALA A 326 3.94 3.46 -6.06
C ALA A 326 3.48 4.15 -7.35
N PHE A 327 2.70 5.21 -7.22
CA PHE A 327 2.43 6.11 -8.35
C PHE A 327 3.69 6.89 -8.71
N LEU A 328 3.91 7.05 -10.01
CA LEU A 328 4.88 7.96 -10.62
C LEU A 328 4.15 8.94 -11.53
N PRO A 329 4.72 10.12 -11.86
CA PRO A 329 4.18 10.95 -12.92
C PRO A 329 4.09 10.17 -14.24
N GLY A 330 2.88 9.87 -14.69
CA GLY A 330 2.63 9.09 -15.90
C GLY A 330 2.95 7.61 -15.80
N GLY A 331 3.04 7.02 -14.61
CA GLY A 331 3.32 5.59 -14.44
C GLY A 331 2.99 5.03 -13.07
N VAL A 332 3.14 3.73 -12.92
CA VAL A 332 2.98 3.04 -11.64
C VAL A 332 4.00 1.91 -11.54
N LEU A 333 4.63 1.79 -10.37
CA LEU A 333 5.44 0.64 -9.99
C LEU A 333 4.56 -0.36 -9.24
N VAL A 334 4.69 -1.65 -9.56
CA VAL A 334 3.92 -2.72 -8.90
C VAL A 334 4.88 -3.66 -8.19
N PHE A 335 4.66 -3.85 -6.90
CA PHE A 335 5.53 -4.66 -6.04
C PHE A 335 4.95 -6.06 -5.86
N SER A 336 5.75 -7.07 -6.16
CA SER A 336 5.34 -8.47 -6.13
C SER A 336 6.46 -9.31 -5.51
N ASN A 337 6.82 -8.97 -4.26
CA ASN A 337 7.87 -9.60 -3.47
C ASN A 337 9.25 -9.53 -4.12
N SER A 338 9.68 -10.59 -4.82
CA SER A 338 10.97 -10.60 -5.53
C SER A 338 10.97 -9.82 -6.83
N GLN A 339 9.79 -9.43 -7.31
CA GLN A 339 9.62 -8.83 -8.62
C GLN A 339 9.16 -7.38 -8.52
N LEU A 340 9.78 -6.53 -9.33
CA LEU A 340 9.36 -5.15 -9.54
C LEU A 340 8.91 -4.98 -10.98
N TRP A 341 7.71 -4.46 -11.16
CA TRP A 341 7.14 -4.15 -12.46
C TRP A 341 6.89 -2.66 -12.60
N ILE A 342 6.81 -2.19 -13.84
CA ILE A 342 6.40 -0.83 -14.15
C ILE A 342 5.37 -0.84 -15.27
N VAL A 343 4.33 -0.02 -15.12
CA VAL A 343 3.44 0.38 -16.21
C VAL A 343 3.65 1.87 -16.48
N GLU A 344 4.19 2.18 -17.64
CA GLU A 344 4.47 3.52 -18.12
C GLU A 344 3.30 4.02 -18.98
N ASN A 345 3.17 5.34 -19.07
CA ASN A 345 2.11 6.03 -19.80
C ASN A 345 0.71 5.70 -19.24
N ILE A 346 0.58 5.86 -17.91
CA ILE A 346 -0.70 5.87 -17.18
C ILE A 346 -1.27 7.29 -17.23
N ARG A 347 -2.59 7.42 -17.45
CA ARG A 347 -3.32 8.71 -17.41
C ARG A 347 -3.81 9.06 -16.01
N ALA A 348 -4.22 8.06 -15.23
CA ALA A 348 -4.62 8.27 -13.85
C ALA A 348 -3.46 8.85 -13.03
N GLU A 349 -3.75 9.86 -12.23
CA GLU A 349 -2.76 10.48 -11.36
C GLU A 349 -3.05 10.10 -9.91
N GLY A 350 -2.09 9.47 -9.23
CA GLY A 350 -2.22 9.19 -7.80
C GLY A 350 -2.48 10.48 -7.02
N ARG A 351 -3.31 10.40 -5.97
CA ARG A 351 -3.70 11.56 -5.12
C ARG A 351 -2.49 12.36 -4.63
N GLU A 352 -1.36 11.68 -4.42
CA GLU A 352 -0.16 12.26 -3.84
C GLU A 352 0.86 12.78 -4.87
N ILE A 353 0.65 12.58 -6.18
CA ILE A 353 1.62 12.97 -7.23
C ILE A 353 1.93 14.48 -7.21
N CYS A 354 0.90 15.32 -7.15
CA CYS A 354 1.09 16.78 -7.11
C CYS A 354 1.87 17.20 -5.84
N ARG A 355 1.59 16.57 -4.69
CA ARG A 355 2.30 16.80 -3.42
C ARG A 355 3.75 16.33 -3.48
N ASP A 356 4.00 15.15 -4.01
CA ASP A 356 5.28 14.45 -3.90
C ASP A 356 6.26 14.86 -5.00
N PHE A 357 5.77 15.11 -6.21
CA PHE A 357 6.58 15.47 -7.37
C PHE A 357 6.49 16.95 -7.75
N GLY A 358 5.52 17.69 -7.19
CA GLY A 358 5.26 19.09 -7.58
C GLY A 358 4.75 19.22 -9.01
N ARG A 359 4.15 18.15 -9.56
CA ARG A 359 3.58 18.12 -10.91
C ARG A 359 2.06 17.99 -10.82
N CYS A 360 1.40 19.04 -11.27
CA CYS A 360 -0.02 19.24 -11.46
C CYS A 360 -0.12 20.11 -12.76
#